data_AF-A0A352XCZ2-F1
#
_entry.id   AF-A0A352XCZ2-F1
#
_cell.length_a   1.000
_cell.length_b   1.000
_cell.length_c   1.000
_cell.angle_alpha   90.00
_cell.angle_beta   90.00
_cell.angle_gamma   90.00
#
_symmetry.space_group_name_H-M   'P 1'
#
loop_
_entity.id
_entity.type
_entity.pdbx_description
1 polymer ?
#
loop_
_entity_poly.entity_id
_entity_poly.type
_entity_poly.pdbx_seq_one_letter_code
_entity_poly.pdbx_strand_id
1 'polypeptide(L)' 'MNNFEPEEVGTNSSQLVQLFSDTMNKRQISFADWYELLAAPLDAPYSADAEDTLNRMIYGVRHGLVKVVDKY' A
#
# COMPACT_ATOMS: atom_id res chain seq x y z
N MET A 1 -23.61 -8.74 22.68
CA MET A 1 -22.32 -9.23 22.15
C MET A 1 -22.29 -8.82 20.69
N ASN A 2 -21.59 -7.74 20.37
CA ASN A 2 -21.45 -7.29 18.98
C ASN A 2 -20.31 -8.10 18.37
N ASN A 3 -20.65 -8.99 17.44
CA ASN A 3 -19.66 -9.63 16.59
C ASN A 3 -19.06 -8.54 15.70
N PHE A 4 -17.86 -8.09 16.04
CA PHE A 4 -16.99 -7.38 15.10
C PHE A 4 -16.40 -8.45 14.21
N GLU A 5 -17.05 -8.69 13.07
CA GLU A 5 -16.38 -9.39 11.97
C GLU A 5 -15.29 -8.42 11.47
N PRO A 6 -14.01 -8.83 11.40
CA PRO A 6 -13.02 -8.04 10.72
C PRO A 6 -13.45 -8.00 9.25
N GLU A 7 -13.79 -6.81 8.75
CA GLU A 7 -13.91 -6.62 7.30
C GLU A 7 -12.60 -7.11 6.69
N GLU A 8 -12.68 -8.16 5.87
CA GLU A 8 -11.61 -8.53 4.97
C GLU A 8 -11.39 -7.34 4.04
N VAL A 9 -10.47 -6.46 4.42
CA VAL A 9 -9.94 -5.42 3.55
C VAL A 9 -9.06 -6.13 2.54
N GLY A 10 -9.71 -6.81 1.60
CA GLY A 10 -9.05 -7.38 0.43
C GLY A 10 -8.48 -6.21 -0.34
N THR A 11 -7.16 -6.03 -0.25
CA THR A 11 -6.40 -5.07 -1.07
C THR A 11 -6.54 -5.54 -2.51
N ASN A 12 -7.60 -5.10 -3.18
CA ASN A 12 -7.83 -5.48 -4.56
C ASN A 12 -6.72 -4.84 -5.42
N SER A 13 -6.22 -5.56 -6.42
CA SER A 13 -5.07 -5.11 -7.22
C SER A 13 -5.28 -3.71 -7.83
N SER A 14 -6.53 -3.35 -8.11
CA SER A 14 -6.96 -2.03 -8.56
C SER A 14 -6.64 -0.90 -7.57
N GLN A 15 -6.83 -1.12 -6.26
CA GLN A 15 -6.50 -0.14 -5.22
C GLN A 15 -4.99 0.09 -5.13
N LEU A 16 -4.18 -0.97 -5.24
CA LEU A 16 -2.72 -0.87 -5.19
C LEU A 16 -2.16 -0.05 -6.36
N VAL A 17 -2.66 -0.27 -7.58
CA VAL A 17 -2.26 0.50 -8.77
C VAL A 17 -2.62 1.98 -8.64
N GLN A 18 -3.79 2.26 -8.07
CA GLN A 18 -4.24 3.63 -7.85
C GLN A 18 -3.40 4.34 -6.78
N LEU A 19 -3.16 3.68 -5.65
CA LEU A 19 -2.29 4.17 -4.59
C LEU A 19 -0.86 4.42 -5.10
N PHE A 20 -0.32 3.51 -5.92
CA PHE A 20 0.99 3.68 -6.55
C PHE A 20 1.02 4.94 -7.44
N SER A 21 0.02 5.11 -8.30
CA SER A 21 -0.06 6.26 -9.22
C SER A 21 -0.12 7.58 -8.45
N ASP A 22 -0.96 7.65 -7.42
CA ASP A 22 -1.09 8.84 -6.56
C ASP A 22 0.20 9.12 -5.79
N THR A 23 0.82 8.07 -5.25
CA THR A 23 2.08 8.16 -4.50
C THR A 23 3.20 8.72 -5.37
N MET A 24 3.34 8.23 -6.61
CA MET A 24 4.37 8.70 -7.53
C MET A 24 4.11 10.12 -8.03
N ASN A 25 2.84 10.48 -8.26
CA ASN A 25 2.44 11.83 -8.67
C ASN A 25 2.71 12.86 -7.57
N LYS A 26 2.34 12.54 -6.33
CA LYS A 26 2.52 13.44 -5.17
C LYS A 26 3.92 13.36 -4.58
N ARG A 27 4.70 12.32 -4.93
CA ARG A 27 5.96 11.92 -4.28
C ARG A 27 5.81 11.74 -2.77
N GLN A 28 4.61 11.35 -2.34
CA GLN A 28 4.25 11.23 -0.93
C GLN A 28 3.27 10.08 -0.77
N ILE A 29 3.38 9.36 0.34
CA ILE A 29 2.42 8.35 0.79
C ILE A 29 2.07 8.62 2.24
N SER A 30 0.81 8.39 2.65
CA SER A 30 0.45 8.53 4.04
C SER A 30 1.05 7.40 4.88
N PHE A 31 1.34 7.66 6.15
CA PHE A 31 1.82 6.62 7.06
C PHE A 31 0.82 5.48 7.21
N ALA A 32 -0.48 5.78 7.20
CA ALA A 32 -1.53 4.77 7.28
C ALA A 32 -1.49 3.82 6.07
N ASP A 33 -1.47 4.38 4.84
CA ASP A 33 -1.40 3.58 3.61
C ASP A 33 -0.09 2.77 3.56
N TRP A 34 1.03 3.39 3.97
CA TRP A 34 2.33 2.73 4.00
C TRP A 34 2.38 1.58 5.01
N TYR A 35 1.81 1.78 6.19
CA TYR A 35 1.74 0.77 7.23
C TYR A 35 0.86 -0.40 6.78
N GLU A 36 -0.31 -0.13 6.20
CA GLU A 36 -1.21 -1.15 5.69
C GLU A 36 -0.52 -2.03 4.64
N LEU A 37 0.19 -1.43 3.68
CA LEU A 37 0.92 -2.18 2.65
C LEU A 37 1.99 -3.13 3.20
N LEU A 38 2.65 -2.74 4.30
CA LEU A 38 3.73 -3.54 4.88
C LEU A 38 3.26 -4.51 5.97
N ALA A 39 2.15 -4.20 6.62
CA ALA A 39 1.59 -4.99 7.72
C ALA A 39 0.49 -5.96 7.25
N ALA A 40 -0.02 -5.80 6.02
CA ALA A 40 -1.02 -6.70 5.45
C ALA A 40 -0.46 -8.14 5.43
N PRO A 41 -1.17 -9.11 6.05
CA PRO A 41 -0.80 -10.50 5.93
C PRO A 41 -0.89 -10.94 4.47
N LEU A 42 0.14 -11.63 3.99
CA LEU A 42 0.23 -12.18 2.63
C LEU A 42 -0.67 -13.42 2.50
N ASP A 43 -1.93 -13.32 2.93
CA ASP A 43 -2.86 -14.45 2.97
C ASP A 43 -3.15 -15.01 1.56
N ALA A 44 -2.90 -14.21 0.52
CA ALA A 44 -2.81 -14.65 -0.87
C ALA A 44 -1.51 -14.13 -1.52
N PRO A 45 -0.82 -14.94 -2.35
CA PRO A 45 0.30 -14.46 -3.13
C PRO A 45 -0.15 -13.34 -4.07
N TYR A 46 0.58 -12.24 -4.08
CA TYR A 46 0.35 -11.16 -5.04
C TYR A 46 0.44 -11.67 -6.48
N SER A 47 -0.30 -11.05 -7.39
CA SER A 47 0.03 -11.17 -8.81
C SER A 47 1.41 -10.55 -9.07
N ALA A 48 2.09 -10.99 -10.11
CA ALA A 48 3.41 -10.45 -10.48
C ALA A 48 3.39 -8.92 -10.64
N ASP A 49 2.30 -8.36 -11.18
CA ASP A 49 2.12 -6.91 -11.34
C ASP A 49 1.97 -6.18 -10.00
N ALA A 50 1.24 -6.78 -9.05
CA ALA A 50 1.10 -6.22 -7.70
C ALA A 50 2.43 -6.28 -6.94
N GLU A 51 3.18 -7.36 -7.09
CA GLU A 51 4.51 -7.50 -6.50
C GLU A 51 5.51 -6.49 -7.08
N ASP A 52 5.56 -6.29 -8.41
CA ASP A 52 6.39 -5.25 -9.03
C ASP A 52 5.99 -3.85 -8.54
N THR A 53 4.69 -3.58 -8.45
CA THR A 53 4.17 -2.31 -7.95
C THR A 53 4.63 -2.03 -6.50
N LEU A 54 4.49 -3.00 -5.61
CA LEU A 54 4.95 -2.90 -4.22
C LEU A 54 6.46 -2.70 -4.12
N ASN A 55 7.23 -3.48 -4.88
CA ASN A 55 8.69 -3.36 -4.90
C ASN A 55 9.14 -1.95 -5.34
N ARG A 56 8.47 -1.36 -6.33
CA ARG A 56 8.74 0.02 -6.78
C ARG A 56 8.37 1.06 -5.71
N MET A 57 7.28 0.86 -4.98
CA MET A 57 6.92 1.73 -3.85
C MET A 57 7.97 1.66 -2.74
N ILE A 58 8.38 0.46 -2.36
CA ILE A 58 9.41 0.24 -1.33
C ILE A 58 10.73 0.88 -1.75
N TYR A 59 11.12 0.70 -3.01
CA TYR A 59 12.29 1.36 -3.56
C TYR A 59 12.17 2.89 -3.47
N GLY A 60 11.03 3.44 -3.90
CA GLY A 60 10.77 4.88 -3.88
C GLY A 60 10.90 5.49 -2.48
N VAL A 61 10.32 4.84 -1.47
CA VAL A 61 10.40 5.27 -0.07
C VAL A 61 11.83 5.14 0.46
N ARG A 62 12.47 3.97 0.28
CA ARG A 62 13.81 3.69 0.79
C ARG A 62 14.89 4.63 0.25
N HIS A 63 14.74 5.08 -1.00
CA HIS A 63 15.68 5.98 -1.66
C HIS A 63 15.28 7.45 -1.56
N GLY A 64 14.24 7.79 -0.81
CA GLY A 64 13.81 9.18 -0.58
C GLY A 64 13.15 9.85 -1.79
N LEU A 65 12.73 9.07 -2.79
CA LEU A 65 11.96 9.56 -3.94
C LEU A 65 10.51 9.83 -3.56
N VAL A 66 10.00 9.07 -2.59
CA VAL A 66 8.67 9.22 -1.99
C VAL A 66 8.86 9.45 -0.49
N LYS A 67 8.17 10.46 0.06
CA LYS A 67 8.17 10.71 1.51
C LYS A 67 6.95 10.06 2.17
N VAL A 68 7.15 9.45 3.33
CA VAL A 68 6.05 9.02 4.20
C VAL A 68 5.62 10.23 5.06
N VAL A 69 4.32 10.57 5.04
CA VAL A 69 3.75 11.73 5.75
C VAL A 69 2.56 11.31 6.62
N ASP A 70 2.26 12.05 7.69
CA ASP A 70 1.16 11.67 8.61
C ASP A 70 -0.23 11.74 7.97
N LYS A 71 -0.53 12.82 7.24
CA LYS A 71 -1.77 13.02 6.46
C LYS A 71 -1.52 13.95 5.27
N TYR A 72 -2.28 13.74 4.20
CA TYR A 72 -2.34 14.64 3.04
C TYR A 72 -3.04 15.96 3.38
#